data_AF-A0A7L3TF11-F1
#
_entry.id   AF-A0A7L3TF11-F1
#
_cell.length_a   1.000
_cell.length_b   1.000
_cell.length_c   1.000
_cell.angle_alpha   90.00
_cell.angle_beta   90.00
_cell.angle_gamma   90.00
#
_symmetry.space_group_name_H-M   'P 1'
#
loop_
_entity.id
_entity.type
_entity.pdbx_description
1 polymer ?
#
loop_
_entity_poly.entity_id
_entity_poly.type
_entity_poly.pdbx_seq_one_letter_code
_entity_poly.pdbx_strand_id
1 'polypeptide(L)'
;WVFLHEKAYQVRDSVIESSVVTKVKGIGRYGGRVLDTADYVTPPQGTSVFVVVTKQILTENQAQGVCPESDTQFRCAADGDCRGRTPTTGSGVLTGRCVPFNRTLRTCEIRGWCPPEVDTVDVPVMLEAENFTLLIKNSIRFPLFGFEK
;
A
#
# COMPACT_ATOMS: atom_id res chain seq x y z
N TRP A 1 11.91 33.25 36.28
CA TRP A 1 10.98 32.28 35.67
C TRP A 1 9.94 32.99 34.80
N VAL A 2 8.92 33.65 35.37
CA VAL A 2 7.77 34.21 34.61
C VAL A 2 8.13 35.13 33.43
N PHE A 3 8.97 36.16 33.64
CA PHE A 3 9.25 37.11 32.56
C PHE A 3 10.25 36.58 31.53
N LEU A 4 11.32 35.91 31.96
CA LEU A 4 12.42 35.51 31.08
C LEU A 4 12.20 34.13 30.44
N HIS A 5 11.76 33.14 31.22
CA HIS A 5 11.56 31.76 30.73
C HIS A 5 10.23 31.64 29.98
N GLU A 6 9.12 32.06 30.60
CA GLU A 6 7.80 32.01 29.96
C GLU A 6 7.60 33.11 28.92
N LYS A 7 8.50 34.09 28.82
CA LYS A 7 8.40 35.21 27.88
C LYS A 7 7.03 35.89 27.94
N ALA A 8 6.49 36.11 29.15
CA ALA A 8 5.16 36.68 29.36
C ALA A 8 4.99 38.10 28.78
N TYR A 9 6.10 38.75 28.38
CA TYR A 9 6.10 40.03 27.67
C TYR A 9 5.87 39.91 26.16
N GLN A 10 5.80 38.69 25.59
CA GLN A 10 5.58 38.43 24.17
C GLN A 10 4.19 37.87 23.92
N VAL A 11 3.55 38.35 22.86
CA VAL A 11 2.35 37.71 22.30
C VAL A 11 2.76 36.43 21.57
N ARG A 12 1.99 35.35 21.72
CA ARG A 12 2.23 34.07 21.06
C ARG A 12 1.05 33.73 20.15
N ASP A 13 1.36 33.32 18.93
CA ASP A 13 0.38 32.73 18.01
C ASP A 13 0.60 31.21 17.99
N SER A 14 -0.44 30.45 18.31
CA SER A 14 -0.44 28.97 18.24
C SER A 14 -1.18 28.45 17.02
N VAL A 15 -1.85 29.30 16.25
CA VAL A 15 -2.62 28.92 15.07
C VAL A 15 -1.75 29.13 13.83
N ILE A 16 -1.04 28.07 13.47
CA ILE A 16 -0.13 28.07 12.32
C ILE A 16 -0.89 27.58 11.08
N GLU A 17 -0.90 28.38 10.02
CA GLU A 17 -1.31 27.92 8.69
C GLU A 17 -0.10 27.25 8.02
N SER A 18 -0.26 26.03 7.50
CA SER A 18 0.84 25.27 6.89
C SER A 18 0.41 24.66 5.57
N SER A 19 1.29 24.72 4.57
CA SER A 19 1.16 24.04 3.29
C SER A 19 2.41 23.22 3.01
N VAL A 20 2.24 21.99 2.53
CA VAL A 20 3.33 21.07 2.23
C VAL A 20 3.16 20.53 0.82
N VAL A 21 4.21 20.63 0.03
CA VAL A 21 4.32 20.01 -1.29
C VAL A 21 5.54 19.11 -1.29
N THR A 22 5.36 17.86 -1.73
CA THR A 22 6.42 16.86 -1.77
C THR A 22 6.71 16.44 -3.21
N LYS A 23 7.97 16.06 -3.47
CA LYS A 23 8.36 15.46 -4.75
C LYS A 23 9.49 14.47 -4.53
N VAL A 24 9.25 13.22 -4.90
CA VAL A 24 10.29 12.17 -4.88
C VAL A 24 11.03 12.18 -6.21
N LYS A 25 12.32 11.85 -6.19
CA LYS A 25 13.11 11.56 -7.39
C LYS A 25 14.01 10.36 -7.16
N GLY A 26 14.07 9.48 -8.14
CA GLY A 26 14.88 8.28 -8.12
C GLY A 26 14.49 7.34 -9.25
N ILE A 27 15.39 6.43 -9.62
CA ILE A 27 15.14 5.37 -10.60
C ILE A 27 15.63 4.08 -9.96
N GLY A 28 14.80 3.04 -10.00
CA GLY A 28 15.13 1.72 -9.47
C GLY A 28 14.92 0.62 -10.51
N ARG A 29 15.49 -0.56 -10.27
CA ARG A 29 15.21 -1.75 -11.06
C ARG A 29 14.46 -2.78 -10.22
N TYR A 30 13.35 -3.26 -10.73
CA TYR A 30 12.52 -4.24 -10.04
C TYR A 30 11.86 -5.20 -11.03
N GLY A 31 11.91 -6.50 -10.77
CA GLY A 31 11.28 -7.51 -11.64
C GLY A 31 11.73 -7.45 -13.11
N GLY A 32 12.99 -7.09 -13.38
CA GLY A 32 13.52 -6.93 -14.74
C GLY A 32 13.06 -5.66 -15.47
N ARG A 33 12.30 -4.77 -14.81
CA ARG A 33 11.85 -3.49 -15.33
C ARG A 33 12.57 -2.33 -14.62
N VAL A 34 12.66 -1.19 -15.30
CA VAL A 34 13.10 0.07 -14.68
C VAL A 34 11.86 0.80 -14.21
N LEU A 35 11.84 1.20 -12.95
CA LEU A 35 10.73 1.92 -12.33
C LEU A 35 11.15 3.37 -12.05
N ASP A 36 10.27 4.31 -12.38
CA ASP A 36 10.43 5.73 -12.07
C ASP A 36 9.39 6.22 -11.05
N THR A 37 9.41 7.53 -10.77
CA THR A 37 8.52 8.14 -9.78
C THR A 37 7.03 7.91 -10.06
N ALA A 38 6.61 7.75 -11.32
CA ALA A 38 5.22 7.47 -11.65
C ALA A 38 4.80 6.02 -11.32
N ASP A 39 5.76 5.10 -11.22
CA ASP A 39 5.49 3.69 -10.93
C ASP A 39 5.42 3.40 -9.44
N TYR A 40 6.35 3.94 -8.64
CA TYR A 40 6.51 3.58 -7.24
C TYR A 40 5.93 4.61 -6.25
N VAL A 41 5.53 5.82 -6.67
CA VAL A 41 4.94 6.81 -5.75
C VAL A 41 3.42 6.79 -5.83
N THR A 42 2.77 6.56 -4.69
CA THR A 42 1.31 6.60 -4.60
C THR A 42 0.83 7.30 -3.32
N PRO A 43 -0.17 8.20 -3.39
CA PRO A 43 -0.78 8.73 -4.61
C PRO A 43 0.12 9.86 -5.21
N PRO A 44 0.00 10.18 -6.51
CA PRO A 44 1.02 10.96 -7.23
C PRO A 44 0.96 12.49 -7.03
N GLN A 45 -0.01 13.02 -6.27
CA GLN A 45 -0.30 14.46 -6.19
C GLN A 45 0.74 15.27 -5.40
N GLY A 46 1.71 14.61 -4.74
CA GLY A 46 2.76 15.30 -3.99
C GLY A 46 2.24 16.03 -2.75
N THR A 47 1.26 15.44 -2.04
CA THR A 47 0.75 15.98 -0.78
C THR A 47 1.71 15.70 0.39
N SER A 48 1.32 16.07 1.61
CA SER A 48 2.07 15.72 2.82
C SER A 48 2.14 14.22 3.10
N VAL A 49 1.29 13.42 2.45
CA VAL A 49 1.25 11.96 2.59
C VAL A 49 1.44 11.29 1.23
N PHE A 50 2.41 10.40 1.17
CA PHE A 50 2.71 9.57 0.01
C PHE A 50 3.40 8.29 0.47
N VAL A 51 3.42 7.28 -0.39
CA VAL A 51 4.09 5.99 -0.18
C VAL A 51 5.08 5.79 -1.32
N VAL A 52 6.28 5.32 -0.97
CA VAL A 52 7.25 4.77 -1.92
C VAL A 52 7.14 3.25 -1.86
N VAL A 53 6.64 2.66 -2.93
CA VAL A 53 6.46 1.21 -3.06
C VAL A 53 7.82 0.55 -3.29
N THR A 54 8.29 -0.22 -2.30
CA THR A 54 9.61 -0.87 -2.33
C THR A 54 9.55 -2.37 -2.61
N LYS A 55 8.37 -2.98 -2.52
CA LYS A 55 8.11 -4.41 -2.76
C LYS A 55 6.76 -4.56 -3.45
N GLN A 56 6.67 -5.42 -4.47
CA GLN A 56 5.44 -5.68 -5.21
C GLN A 56 5.28 -7.16 -5.52
N ILE A 57 4.11 -7.72 -5.24
CA ILE A 57 3.69 -9.03 -5.70
C ILE A 57 2.75 -8.80 -6.88
N LEU A 58 3.14 -9.24 -8.07
CA LEU A 58 2.40 -9.00 -9.31
C LEU A 58 1.65 -10.28 -9.71
N THR A 59 0.34 -10.17 -9.85
CA THR A 59 -0.50 -11.23 -10.42
C THR A 59 -1.01 -10.77 -11.78
N GLU A 60 -0.25 -11.09 -12.83
CA GLU A 60 -0.54 -10.62 -14.20
C GLU A 60 -1.72 -11.37 -14.84
N ASN A 61 -2.37 -10.71 -15.81
CA ASN A 61 -3.40 -11.30 -16.69
C ASN A 61 -4.61 -11.88 -15.94
N GLN A 62 -4.99 -11.29 -14.82
CA GLN A 62 -6.22 -11.69 -14.14
C GLN A 62 -7.44 -11.42 -15.02
N ALA A 63 -8.32 -12.40 -15.10
CA ALA A 63 -9.61 -12.31 -15.76
C ALA A 63 -10.73 -12.73 -14.82
N GLN A 64 -11.93 -12.20 -15.02
CA GLN A 64 -13.10 -12.65 -14.28
C GLN A 64 -13.41 -14.10 -14.64
N GLY A 65 -13.43 -14.96 -13.63
CA GLY A 65 -13.56 -16.39 -13.85
C GLY A 65 -13.83 -17.16 -12.57
N VAL A 66 -13.60 -18.47 -12.65
CA VAL A 66 -13.74 -19.40 -11.54
C VAL A 66 -12.43 -20.17 -11.42
N CYS A 67 -11.85 -20.19 -10.22
CA CYS A 67 -10.53 -20.77 -9.98
C CYS A 67 -10.41 -21.27 -8.52
N PRO A 68 -9.48 -22.20 -8.24
CA PRO A 68 -9.10 -22.56 -6.87
C PRO A 68 -8.45 -21.38 -6.15
N GLU A 69 -8.79 -21.16 -4.88
CA GLU A 69 -8.11 -20.18 -4.01
C GLU A 69 -6.64 -20.58 -3.76
N SER A 70 -5.73 -19.60 -3.63
CA SER A 70 -4.30 -19.84 -3.42
C SER A 70 -3.92 -20.04 -1.96
N ASP A 71 -4.65 -19.43 -1.03
CA ASP A 71 -4.35 -19.48 0.39
C ASP A 71 -4.70 -20.86 1.00
N THR A 72 -3.74 -21.40 1.74
CA THR A 72 -3.86 -22.63 2.53
C THR A 72 -5.01 -22.61 3.55
N GLN A 73 -5.48 -21.44 4.00
CA GLN A 73 -6.66 -21.32 4.87
C GLN A 73 -7.93 -21.88 4.20
N PHE A 74 -8.00 -21.83 2.86
CA PHE A 74 -9.12 -22.34 2.07
C PHE A 74 -8.97 -23.80 1.66
N ARG A 75 -8.05 -24.53 2.29
CA ARG A 75 -7.91 -25.98 2.09
C ARG A 75 -9.23 -26.70 2.42
N CYS A 76 -9.60 -27.63 1.55
CA CYS A 76 -10.81 -28.44 1.67
C CYS A 76 -10.52 -29.90 1.33
N ALA A 77 -11.31 -30.81 1.89
CA ALA A 77 -11.33 -32.22 1.52
C ALA A 77 -12.59 -32.57 0.71
N ALA A 78 -13.72 -31.92 1.02
CA ALA A 78 -15.00 -32.09 0.34
C ALA A 78 -15.70 -30.76 0.08
N ASP A 79 -16.65 -30.75 -0.86
CA ASP A 79 -17.45 -29.57 -1.22
C ASP A 79 -18.20 -28.96 -0.03
N GLY A 80 -18.58 -29.80 0.95
CA GLY A 80 -19.22 -29.34 2.18
C GLY A 80 -18.37 -28.36 2.99
N ASP A 81 -17.04 -28.50 2.94
CA ASP A 81 -16.11 -27.64 3.68
C ASP A 81 -16.11 -26.19 3.16
N CYS A 82 -16.53 -26.00 1.91
CA CYS A 82 -16.57 -24.71 1.23
C CYS A 82 -17.93 -24.01 1.37
N ARG A 83 -18.94 -24.67 1.97
CA ARG A 83 -20.28 -24.11 2.19
C ARG A 83 -20.36 -23.51 3.59
N GLY A 84 -20.72 -22.23 3.69
CA GLY A 84 -20.87 -21.53 4.97
C GLY A 84 -19.60 -20.85 5.51
N ARG A 85 -18.49 -20.86 4.76
CA ARG A 85 -17.33 -20.00 5.05
C ARG A 85 -17.63 -18.56 4.66
N THR A 86 -17.24 -17.61 5.50
CA THR A 86 -17.45 -16.19 5.25
C THR A 86 -16.47 -15.68 4.19
N PRO A 87 -16.93 -14.93 3.16
CA PRO A 87 -16.09 -14.39 2.10
C PRO A 87 -15.16 -13.25 2.54
N THR A 88 -15.12 -12.91 3.83
CA THR A 88 -14.40 -11.74 4.36
C THR A 88 -12.88 -11.81 4.23
N THR A 89 -12.30 -12.98 3.97
CA THR A 89 -10.85 -13.17 3.85
C THR A 89 -10.41 -13.80 2.51
N GLY A 90 -11.34 -14.07 1.59
CA GLY A 90 -11.04 -14.72 0.31
C GLY A 90 -10.84 -13.72 -0.83
N SER A 91 -10.17 -14.15 -1.90
CA SER A 91 -9.96 -13.36 -3.12
C SER A 91 -11.20 -13.30 -4.02
N GLY A 92 -12.30 -13.94 -3.63
CA GLY A 92 -13.56 -13.95 -4.37
C GLY A 92 -14.72 -14.60 -3.61
N VAL A 93 -15.82 -14.84 -4.33
CA VAL A 93 -17.03 -15.47 -3.78
C VAL A 93 -16.94 -16.98 -3.91
N LEU A 94 -17.03 -17.71 -2.81
CA LEU A 94 -16.99 -19.17 -2.81
C LEU A 94 -18.16 -19.78 -3.61
N THR A 95 -17.86 -20.70 -4.52
CA THR A 95 -18.89 -21.45 -5.27
C THR A 95 -19.44 -22.64 -4.50
N GLY A 96 -18.76 -23.04 -3.42
CA GLY A 96 -19.10 -24.20 -2.59
C GLY A 96 -18.57 -25.53 -3.15
N ARG A 97 -17.62 -25.50 -4.09
CA ARG A 97 -16.90 -26.67 -4.61
C ARG A 97 -15.47 -26.73 -4.08
N CYS A 98 -14.96 -27.93 -3.89
CA CYS A 98 -13.58 -28.21 -3.51
C CYS A 98 -12.81 -28.72 -4.72
N VAL A 99 -11.86 -27.93 -5.21
CA VAL A 99 -11.15 -28.19 -6.48
C VAL A 99 -9.64 -28.32 -6.23
N PRO A 100 -8.91 -29.08 -7.05
CA PRO A 100 -7.45 -29.17 -6.92
C PRO A 100 -6.78 -27.84 -7.33
N PHE A 101 -6.01 -27.26 -6.42
CA PHE A 101 -5.11 -26.14 -6.71
C PHE A 101 -3.80 -26.67 -7.31
N ASN A 102 -3.23 -27.71 -6.71
CA ASN A 102 -2.08 -28.44 -7.24
C ASN A 102 -2.29 -29.97 -7.06
N ARG A 103 -1.26 -30.79 -7.33
CA ARG A 103 -1.37 -32.26 -7.22
C ARG A 103 -1.64 -32.76 -5.79
N THR A 104 -1.25 -32.01 -4.76
CA THR A 104 -1.32 -32.43 -3.35
C THR A 104 -2.30 -31.60 -2.51
N LEU A 105 -2.70 -30.42 -2.99
CA LEU A 105 -3.52 -29.44 -2.29
C LEU A 105 -4.81 -29.17 -3.06
N ARG A 106 -5.93 -29.29 -2.35
CA ARG A 106 -7.26 -28.89 -2.82
C ARG A 106 -7.73 -27.70 -2.00
N THR A 107 -8.29 -26.71 -2.67
CA THR A 107 -8.81 -25.49 -2.07
C THR A 107 -10.20 -25.21 -2.60
N CYS A 108 -10.93 -24.37 -1.86
CA CYS A 108 -12.26 -23.98 -2.28
C CYS A 108 -12.21 -23.17 -3.57
N GLU A 109 -13.15 -23.47 -4.45
CA GLU A 109 -13.35 -22.75 -5.70
C GLU A 109 -14.01 -21.39 -5.43
N ILE A 110 -13.44 -20.34 -6.00
CA ILE A 110 -13.94 -18.97 -5.93
C ILE A 110 -14.35 -18.48 -7.31
N ARG A 111 -15.32 -17.57 -7.35
CA ARG A 111 -15.64 -16.73 -8.50
C ARG A 111 -15.12 -15.32 -8.24
N GLY A 112 -14.25 -14.82 -9.09
CA GLY A 112 -13.58 -13.54 -8.92
C GLY A 112 -12.49 -13.32 -9.98
N TRP A 113 -11.46 -12.58 -9.61
CA TRP A 113 -10.28 -12.39 -10.46
C TRP A 113 -9.37 -13.62 -10.39
N CYS A 114 -9.15 -14.25 -11.54
CA CYS A 114 -8.40 -15.49 -11.67
C CYS A 114 -7.19 -15.31 -12.61
N PRO A 115 -6.01 -15.88 -12.28
CA PRO A 115 -5.71 -16.63 -11.06
C PRO A 115 -5.64 -15.73 -9.81
N PRO A 116 -5.92 -16.24 -8.60
CA PRO A 116 -5.79 -15.46 -7.37
C PRO A 116 -4.32 -15.15 -7.07
N GLU A 117 -4.09 -14.11 -6.27
CA GLU A 117 -2.75 -13.70 -5.84
C GLU A 117 -2.08 -14.79 -4.98
N VAL A 118 -0.78 -15.02 -5.16
CA VAL A 118 -0.01 -15.98 -4.35
C VAL A 118 0.99 -15.24 -3.47
N ASP A 119 0.62 -15.01 -2.21
CA ASP A 119 1.44 -14.26 -1.23
C ASP A 119 2.52 -15.11 -0.53
N THR A 120 2.72 -16.36 -0.97
CA THR A 120 3.77 -17.24 -0.43
C THR A 120 5.11 -17.10 -1.16
N VAL A 121 5.18 -16.27 -2.21
CA VAL A 121 6.38 -16.06 -3.02
C VAL A 121 7.27 -15.02 -2.35
N ASP A 122 8.54 -15.38 -2.12
CA ASP A 122 9.53 -14.41 -1.65
C ASP A 122 9.96 -13.52 -2.81
N VAL A 123 9.40 -12.31 -2.86
CA VAL A 123 9.80 -11.26 -3.82
C VAL A 123 10.82 -10.32 -3.17
N PRO A 124 11.88 -9.93 -3.90
CA PRO A 124 12.93 -9.06 -3.37
C PRO A 124 12.38 -7.65 -3.08
N VAL A 125 13.16 -6.85 -2.38
CA VAL A 125 12.92 -5.41 -2.18
C VAL A 125 13.75 -4.62 -3.18
N MET A 126 13.22 -3.50 -3.68
CA MET A 126 13.94 -2.54 -4.53
C MET A 126 14.97 -1.79 -3.69
N LEU A 127 16.21 -2.28 -3.64
CA LEU A 127 17.29 -1.73 -2.81
C LEU A 127 17.67 -0.30 -3.22
N GLU A 128 17.53 0.05 -4.50
CA GLU A 128 17.83 1.39 -5.01
C GLU A 128 16.96 2.49 -4.39
N ALA A 129 15.80 2.12 -3.79
CA ALA A 129 14.91 3.05 -3.11
C ALA A 129 15.59 3.77 -1.93
N GLU A 130 16.62 3.19 -1.32
CA GLU A 130 17.41 3.82 -0.25
C GLU A 130 18.10 5.11 -0.74
N ASN A 131 18.44 5.19 -2.03
CA ASN A 131 19.12 6.34 -2.64
C ASN A 131 18.17 7.35 -3.27
N PHE A 132 16.86 7.20 -3.10
CA PHE A 132 15.90 8.16 -3.62
C PHE A 132 15.94 9.45 -2.80
N THR A 133 15.58 10.55 -3.45
CA THR A 133 15.56 11.88 -2.83
C THR A 133 14.14 12.36 -2.66
N LEU A 134 13.87 13.00 -1.53
CA LEU A 134 12.59 13.60 -1.21
C LEU A 134 12.76 15.12 -1.06
N LEU A 135 12.15 15.87 -1.95
CA LEU A 135 11.97 17.31 -1.79
C LEU A 135 10.73 17.56 -0.94
N ILE A 136 10.89 18.30 0.15
CA ILE A 136 9.80 18.81 0.98
C ILE A 136 9.82 20.34 0.90
N LYS A 137 8.81 20.92 0.26
CA LYS A 137 8.56 22.35 0.30
C LYS A 137 7.46 22.61 1.32
N ASN A 138 7.82 23.15 2.47
CA ASN A 138 6.87 23.56 3.49
C ASN A 138 6.82 25.10 3.55
N SER A 139 5.61 25.64 3.49
CA SER A 139 5.34 27.06 3.71
C SER A 139 4.47 27.21 4.94
N ILE A 140 4.84 28.11 5.84
CA ILE A 140 4.14 28.37 7.09
C ILE A 140 3.76 29.84 7.19
N ARG A 141 2.64 30.11 7.86
CA ARG A 141 2.17 31.46 8.14
C ARG A 141 1.67 31.56 9.58
N PHE A 142 2.06 32.65 10.23
CA PHE A 142 1.55 33.07 11.54
C PHE A 142 0.62 34.26 11.33
N PRO A 143 -0.70 34.04 11.22
CA PRO A 143 -1.65 35.07 10.84
C PRO A 143 -1.67 36.26 11.80
N LEU A 144 -1.45 36.04 13.10
CA LEU A 144 -1.47 37.10 14.11
C LEU A 144 -0.39 38.15 13.86
N PHE A 145 0.72 37.77 13.23
CA PHE A 145 1.85 38.66 12.96
C PHE A 145 1.99 39.01 11.47
N GLY A 146 1.13 38.49 10.60
CA GLY A 146 1.25 38.66 9.15
C GLY A 146 2.59 38.15 8.59
N PHE A 147 3.17 37.12 9.21
CA PHE A 147 4.49 36.58 8.86
C PHE A 147 4.37 35.29 8.05
N GLU A 148 5.16 35.16 6.97
CA GLU A 148 5.19 34.01 6.06
C GLU A 148 6.63 33.52 5.82
N LYS A 149 6.83 32.21 5.68
CA LYS A 149 8.13 31.59 5.40
C LYS A 149 8.00 30.30 4.59
#